data_AF-A0A936QFA1-F1
#
_entry.id   AF-A0A936QFA1-F1
#
_cell.length_a   1.000
_cell.length_b   1.000
_cell.length_c   1.000
_cell.angle_alpha   90.00
_cell.angle_beta   90.00
_cell.angle_gamma   90.00
#
_symmetry.space_group_name_H-M   'P 1'
#
loop_
_entity.id
_entity.type
_entity.pdbx_description
1 polymer ?
#
loop_
_entity_poly.entity_id
_entity_poly.type
_entity_poly.pdbx_seq_one_letter_code
_entity_poly.pdbx_strand_id
1 'polypeptide(L)' 'MTASKPPMPTDADFLGAQQAIKRAAQRAREIAEATNTPCYVMQDGKIVDIARQTEIKEKGKA' A
#
# COMPACT_ATOMS: atom_id res chain seq x y z
N MET A 1 -14.92 15.53 2.74
CA MET A 1 -14.80 15.28 1.29
C MET A 1 -14.80 13.77 1.09
N THR A 2 -15.89 13.20 0.62
CA THR A 2 -16.07 11.74 0.48
C THR A 2 -15.35 11.27 -0.77
N ALA A 3 -14.32 10.42 -0.64
CA ALA A 3 -13.61 9.86 -1.79
C ALA A 3 -14.56 8.99 -2.62
N SER A 4 -15.10 9.56 -3.70
CA SER A 4 -15.82 8.82 -4.73
C SER A 4 -14.86 7.83 -5.39
N LYS A 5 -15.27 6.57 -5.52
CA LYS A 5 -14.49 5.51 -6.16
C LYS A 5 -14.03 6.00 -7.55
N PRO A 6 -12.72 5.97 -7.87
CA PRO A 6 -12.27 6.38 -9.19
C PRO A 6 -12.94 5.51 -10.26
N PRO A 7 -13.25 6.07 -11.44
CA PRO A 7 -13.88 5.32 -12.52
C PRO A 7 -13.02 4.09 -12.86
N MET A 8 -13.67 2.93 -13.06
CA MET A 8 -12.95 1.74 -13.49
C MET A 8 -12.37 1.99 -14.89
N PRO A 9 -11.13 1.55 -15.17
CA PRO A 9 -10.60 1.58 -16.51
C PRO A 9 -11.49 0.75 -17.43
N THR A 10 -11.94 1.35 -18.54
CA THR A 10 -12.76 0.69 -19.56
C THR A 10 -11.92 0.12 -20.70
N ASP A 11 -10.67 0.56 -20.80
CA ASP A 11 -9.71 0.10 -21.79
C ASP A 11 -9.16 -1.28 -21.42
N ALA A 12 -9.07 -2.15 -22.42
CA ALA A 12 -8.74 -3.56 -22.27
C ALA A 12 -7.35 -3.78 -21.65
N ASP A 13 -6.38 -2.93 -21.96
CA ASP A 13 -5.00 -3.05 -21.45
C ASP A 13 -4.91 -2.70 -19.96
N PHE A 14 -5.87 -1.91 -19.46
CA PHE A 14 -5.95 -1.52 -18.05
C PHE A 14 -6.91 -2.39 -17.24
N LEU A 15 -7.59 -3.36 -17.87
CA LEU A 15 -8.44 -4.31 -17.15
C LEU A 15 -7.60 -5.13 -16.16
N GLY A 16 -7.99 -5.08 -14.89
CA GLY A 16 -7.29 -5.79 -13.82
C GLY A 16 -5.97 -5.14 -13.36
N ALA A 17 -5.50 -4.06 -14.01
CA ALA A 17 -4.28 -3.36 -13.61
C ALA A 17 -4.34 -2.90 -12.15
N GLN A 18 -5.49 -2.35 -11.71
CA GLN A 18 -5.68 -1.95 -10.31
C GLN A 18 -5.51 -3.13 -9.34
N GLN A 19 -6.01 -4.32 -9.69
CA GLN A 19 -5.87 -5.52 -8.88
C GLN A 19 -4.42 -5.98 -8.82
N ALA A 20 -3.71 -5.95 -9.95
CA ALA A 20 -2.30 -6.30 -10.05
C ALA A 20 -1.43 -5.35 -9.20
N ILE A 21 -1.65 -4.04 -9.31
CA ILE A 21 -0.94 -3.03 -8.52
C ILE A 21 -1.15 -3.24 -7.02
N LYS A 22 -2.39 -3.52 -6.58
CA LYS A 22 -2.68 -3.82 -5.16
C LYS A 22 -1.92 -5.05 -4.66
N ARG A 23 -1.88 -6.12 -5.46
CA ARG A 23 -1.13 -7.33 -5.12
C ARG A 23 0.37 -7.06 -5.04
N ALA A 24 0.92 -6.33 -6.01
CA ALA A 24 2.33 -5.97 -6.03
C ALA A 24 2.72 -5.12 -4.80
N ALA A 25 1.91 -4.11 -4.46
CA ALA A 25 2.12 -3.28 -3.29
C ALA A 25 2.07 -4.10 -1.98
N GLN A 26 1.10 -5.01 -1.86
CA GLN A 26 1.01 -5.89 -0.70
C GLN A 26 2.26 -6.76 -0.56
N ARG A 27 2.71 -7.40 -1.65
CA ARG A 27 3.93 -8.24 -1.64
C ARG A 27 5.18 -7.44 -1.30
N ALA A 28 5.32 -6.24 -1.84
CA ALA A 28 6.45 -5.37 -1.53
C ALA A 28 6.54 -5.06 -0.02
N ARG A 29 5.39 -4.78 0.61
CA ARG A 29 5.32 -4.58 2.07
C ARG A 29 5.69 -5.85 2.85
N GLU A 30 5.11 -7.00 2.49
CA GLU A 30 5.39 -8.29 3.15
C GLU A 30 6.89 -8.63 3.09
N ILE A 31 7.53 -8.43 1.92
CA ILE A 31 8.97 -8.64 1.76
C ILE A 31 9.76 -7.67 2.62
N ALA A 32 9.41 -6.38 2.60
CA ALA A 32 10.08 -5.35 3.38
C ALA A 32 10.05 -5.65 4.89
N GLU A 33 8.91 -6.11 5.41
CA GLU A 33 8.77 -6.59 6.79
C GLU A 33 9.66 -7.81 7.05
N ALA A 34 9.63 -8.82 6.17
CA ALA A 34 10.42 -10.04 6.34
C ALA A 34 11.94 -9.80 6.27
N THR A 35 12.40 -8.85 5.46
CA THR A 35 13.83 -8.56 5.24
C THR A 35 14.34 -7.38 6.06
N ASN A 36 13.55 -6.85 7.00
CA ASN A 36 13.87 -5.64 7.77
C ASN A 36 14.31 -4.46 6.87
N THR A 37 13.71 -4.36 5.68
CA THR A 37 14.00 -3.32 4.70
C THR A 37 12.93 -2.23 4.81
N PRO A 38 13.29 -0.94 4.80
CA PRO A 38 12.29 0.14 4.84
C PRO A 38 11.36 0.09 3.61
N CYS A 39 10.09 0.41 3.81
CA CYS A 39 9.11 0.54 2.72
C CYS A 39 8.45 1.91 2.79
N TYR A 40 8.79 2.81 1.88
CA TYR A 40 8.33 4.20 1.93
C TYR A 40 7.13 4.45 1.01
N VAL A 41 6.15 5.20 1.51
CA VAL A 41 5.03 5.73 0.72
C VAL A 41 4.84 7.22 0.98
N MET A 42 4.21 7.91 0.04
CA MET A 42 3.74 9.28 0.25
C MET A 42 2.35 9.25 0.89
N GLN A 43 2.21 9.79 2.09
CA GLN A 43 0.94 9.95 2.80
C GLN A 43 0.81 11.39 3.28
N ASP A 44 -0.25 12.08 2.87
CA ASP A 44 -0.52 13.47 3.27
C ASP A 44 0.68 14.43 3.01
N GLY A 45 1.36 14.23 1.88
CA GLY A 45 2.53 15.02 1.49
C GLY A 45 3.81 14.71 2.29
N LYS A 46 3.81 13.65 3.11
CA LYS A 46 4.96 13.19 3.89
C LYS A 46 5.38 11.80 3.45
N ILE A 47 6.69 11.56 3.44
CA ILE A 47 7.24 10.22 3.24
C ILE A 47 7.13 9.45 4.56
N VAL A 48 6.50 8.28 4.51
CA VAL A 48 6.23 7.43 5.67
C VAL A 48 6.77 6.03 5.41
N ASP A 49 7.52 5.48 6.36
CA ASP A 49 7.93 4.07 6.35
C ASP A 49 6.80 3.18 6.87
N ILE A 50 6.14 2.47 5.98
CA ILE A 50 4.99 1.63 6.31
C ILE A 50 5.37 0.23 6.79
N ALA A 51 6.60 -0.24 6.52
CA ALA A 51 7.05 -1.52 7.05
C ALA A 51 7.26 -1.45 8.56
N ARG A 52 7.73 -0.30 9.06
CA ARG A 52 7.92 -0.06 10.51
C ARG A 52 6.65 0.39 11.24
N GLN A 53 5.68 0.98 10.54
CA GLN A 53 4.42 1.39 11.18
C GLN A 53 3.54 0.21 11.59
N THR A 54 3.65 -0.94 10.93
CA THR A 54 2.88 -2.14 11.30
C THR A 54 3.21 -2.60 12.71
N GLU A 55 4.50 -2.59 13.09
CA GLU A 55 4.94 -2.95 14.44
C GLU A 55 4.33 -2.05 15.52
N ILE A 56 4.18 -0.75 15.25
CA ILE A 56 3.62 0.22 16.20
C ILE A 56 2.11 0.01 16.35
N LYS A 57 1.41 -0.33 15.26
CA LYS A 57 -0.03 -0.63 15.31
C LYS A 57 -0.36 -1.97 15.99
N GLU A 58 0.48 -2.99 15.85
CA GLU A 58 0.27 -4.27 16.54
C GLU A 58 0.59 -4.17 18.03
N LYS A 59 1.60 -3.40 18.43
CA LYS A 59 1.93 -3.18 19.86
C LYS A 59 0.92 -2.30 20.61
N GLY A 60 0.13 -1.50 19.92
CA GLY A 60 -0.95 -0.67 20.51
C GLY A 60 -2.30 -1.38 20.65
N LYS A 61 -2.38 -2.68 20.32
CA LYS A 61 -3.60 -3.50 20.38
C LYS A 61 -3.52 -4.61 21.45
N ALA A 62 -2.64 -4.43 22.45
CA ALA A 62 -2.50 -5.27 23.62
C ALA A 62 -3.03 -4.56 24.87
#